data_AF-A0A7W1S4X9-F1
#
_entry.id   AF-A0A7W1S4X9-F1
#
_cell.length_a   1.000
_cell.length_b   1.000
_cell.length_c   1.000
_cell.angle_alpha   90.00
_cell.angle_beta   90.00
_cell.angle_gamma   90.00
#
_symmetry.space_group_name_H-M   'P 1'
#
loop_
_entity.id
_entity.type
_entity.pdbx_description
1 polymer ?
#
loop_
_entity_poly.entity_id
_entity_poly.type
_entity_poly.pdbx_seq_one_letter_code
_entity_poly.pdbx_strand_id
1 'polypeptide(L)'
;MSEEMSIWRQALKDEKHPLNRAAWILFGKNFDVEYAEKKLEAQKEDAIGFCMLLLDSPELYPDSALGSGKAPANAVELLCRWQVEAAILRLLKILDDEDWDALVYGTTADSIAAYGAILVEPLLESAARNPGEEKQAAIAGTLADAAPGDPRTVAFIRKQFDKSTKDFQIRYMAESVLAGDPEGGIKWLEGKLRTQKFSKDIRKRIEDSIADAKAGRFKI
;
A
#
# COMPACT_ATOMS: atom_id res chain seq x y z
N MET A 1 -30.27 -10.23 -24.92
CA MET A 1 -28.83 -10.54 -24.95
C MET A 1 -28.46 -11.00 -23.54
N SER A 2 -28.08 -12.26 -23.34
CA SER A 2 -27.60 -12.71 -22.04
C SER A 2 -26.22 -12.10 -21.80
N GLU A 3 -26.05 -11.31 -20.75
CA GLU A 3 -24.71 -10.90 -20.31
C GLU A 3 -23.86 -12.14 -20.11
N GLU A 4 -22.74 -12.23 -20.84
CA GLU A 4 -21.75 -13.27 -20.63
C GLU A 4 -21.22 -13.13 -19.21
N MET A 5 -21.30 -14.21 -18.44
CA MET A 5 -20.94 -14.21 -17.03
C MET A 5 -19.43 -14.07 -16.90
N SER A 6 -18.93 -13.14 -16.09
CA SER A 6 -17.49 -13.00 -15.85
C SER A 6 -16.86 -14.29 -15.30
N ILE A 7 -15.58 -14.52 -15.62
CA ILE A 7 -14.84 -15.74 -15.22
C ILE A 7 -14.89 -15.97 -13.71
N TRP A 8 -14.77 -14.91 -12.90
CA TRP A 8 -14.87 -15.02 -11.44
C TRP A 8 -16.26 -15.44 -10.95
N ARG A 9 -17.35 -15.01 -11.62
CA ARG A 9 -18.71 -15.49 -11.32
C ARG A 9 -18.90 -16.96 -11.71
N GLN A 10 -18.32 -17.37 -12.84
CA GLN A 10 -18.35 -18.78 -13.27
C GLN A 10 -17.60 -19.65 -12.25
N ALA A 11 -16.39 -19.24 -11.87
CA ALA A 11 -15.56 -19.94 -10.89
C ALA A 11 -16.24 -20.11 -9.53
N LEU A 12 -16.96 -19.08 -9.03
CA LEU A 12 -17.71 -19.18 -7.78
C LEU A 12 -18.89 -20.15 -7.83
N LYS A 13 -19.50 -20.35 -9.01
CA LYS A 13 -20.72 -21.15 -9.19
C LYS A 13 -20.45 -22.61 -9.55
N ASP A 14 -19.36 -22.89 -10.24
CA ASP A 14 -19.02 -24.24 -10.68
C ASP A 14 -17.86 -24.79 -9.85
N GLU A 15 -18.16 -25.77 -9.00
CA GLU A 15 -17.17 -26.49 -8.17
C GLU A 15 -16.10 -27.21 -9.00
N LYS A 16 -16.39 -27.53 -10.26
CA LYS A 16 -15.44 -28.16 -11.17
C LYS A 16 -14.60 -27.16 -11.95
N HIS A 17 -14.88 -25.87 -11.83
CA HIS A 17 -14.10 -24.83 -12.48
C HIS A 17 -12.67 -24.83 -11.91
N PRO A 18 -11.61 -24.78 -12.73
CA PRO A 18 -10.22 -24.85 -12.25
C PRO A 18 -9.90 -23.74 -11.23
N LEU A 19 -10.49 -22.56 -11.41
CA LEU A 19 -10.32 -21.41 -10.50
C LEU A 19 -11.28 -21.38 -9.30
N ASN A 20 -12.16 -22.38 -9.11
CA ASN A 20 -13.17 -22.36 -8.04
C ASN A 20 -12.54 -22.14 -6.66
N ARG A 21 -11.44 -22.84 -6.38
CA ARG A 21 -10.72 -22.70 -5.11
C ARG A 21 -10.10 -21.31 -4.93
N ALA A 22 -9.50 -20.75 -5.99
CA ALA A 22 -8.96 -19.39 -5.95
C ALA A 22 -10.06 -18.37 -5.70
N ALA A 23 -11.20 -18.51 -6.38
CA ALA A 23 -12.36 -17.65 -6.20
C ALA A 23 -12.89 -17.69 -4.76
N TRP A 24 -13.10 -18.87 -4.17
CA TRP A 24 -13.60 -18.94 -2.79
C TRP A 24 -12.61 -18.42 -1.75
N ILE A 25 -11.31 -18.56 -1.97
CA ILE A 25 -10.29 -17.99 -1.09
C ILE A 25 -10.29 -16.46 -1.22
N LEU A 26 -10.22 -15.92 -2.43
CA LEU A 26 -10.10 -14.48 -2.68
C LEU A 26 -11.38 -13.71 -2.37
N PHE A 27 -12.57 -14.31 -2.51
CA PHE A 27 -13.84 -13.70 -2.09
C PHE A 27 -14.17 -13.96 -0.60
N GLY A 28 -13.32 -14.69 0.11
CA GLY A 28 -13.52 -15.04 1.51
C GLY A 28 -13.47 -13.81 2.43
N LYS A 29 -14.39 -13.75 3.40
CA LYS A 29 -14.43 -12.66 4.39
C LYS A 29 -13.24 -12.67 5.36
N ASN A 30 -12.69 -13.86 5.60
CA ASN A 30 -11.57 -14.13 6.50
C ASN A 30 -10.36 -14.57 5.67
N PHE A 31 -9.99 -13.76 4.68
CA PHE A 31 -8.79 -14.00 3.89
C PHE A 31 -7.55 -13.97 4.78
N ASP A 32 -6.65 -14.90 4.54
CA ASP A 32 -5.35 -15.01 5.20
C ASP A 32 -4.33 -15.32 4.11
N VAL A 33 -3.38 -14.40 3.92
CA VAL A 33 -2.47 -14.45 2.78
C VAL A 33 -1.53 -15.66 2.85
N GLU A 34 -1.11 -16.08 4.04
CA GLU A 34 -0.23 -17.25 4.22
C GLU A 34 -0.97 -18.56 3.88
N TYR A 35 -2.22 -18.68 4.32
CA TYR A 35 -3.11 -19.77 3.95
C TYR A 35 -3.36 -19.77 2.43
N ALA A 36 -3.68 -18.61 1.85
CA ALA A 36 -3.96 -18.47 0.43
C ALA A 36 -2.76 -18.88 -0.43
N GLU A 37 -1.57 -18.34 -0.13
CA GLU A 37 -0.29 -18.69 -0.76
C GLU A 37 -0.09 -20.21 -0.76
N LYS A 38 -0.11 -20.83 0.43
CA LYS A 38 0.08 -22.27 0.57
C LYS A 38 -0.96 -23.10 -0.17
N LYS A 39 -2.22 -22.63 -0.20
CA LYS A 39 -3.34 -23.39 -0.78
C LYS A 39 -3.42 -23.22 -2.29
N LEU A 40 -2.87 -22.14 -2.85
CA LEU A 40 -2.90 -21.85 -4.28
C LEU A 40 -1.59 -22.14 -4.99
N GLU A 41 -0.52 -22.52 -4.26
CA GLU A 41 0.80 -22.80 -4.81
C GLU A 41 0.79 -23.76 -6.02
N ALA A 42 0.02 -24.84 -5.96
CA ALA A 42 -0.06 -25.82 -7.06
C ALA A 42 -0.71 -25.28 -8.34
N GLN A 43 -1.42 -24.15 -8.26
CA GLN A 43 -2.07 -23.46 -9.37
C GLN A 43 -1.69 -21.98 -9.40
N LYS A 44 -0.44 -21.67 -9.00
CA LYS A 44 0.02 -20.29 -8.80
C LYS A 44 -0.15 -19.42 -10.04
N GLU A 45 0.27 -19.88 -11.22
CA GLU A 45 0.15 -19.11 -12.47
C GLU A 45 -1.31 -18.78 -12.82
N ASP A 46 -2.20 -19.76 -12.70
CA ASP A 46 -3.64 -19.56 -12.92
C ASP A 46 -4.23 -18.59 -11.88
N ALA A 47 -3.80 -18.69 -10.62
CA ALA A 47 -4.21 -17.79 -9.56
C ALA A 47 -3.68 -16.36 -9.77
N ILE A 48 -2.48 -16.19 -10.31
CA ILE A 48 -1.93 -14.86 -10.69
C ILE A 48 -2.80 -14.25 -11.78
N GLY A 49 -3.08 -14.99 -12.86
CA GLY A 49 -3.98 -14.53 -13.92
C GLY A 49 -5.35 -14.15 -13.38
N PHE A 50 -5.88 -14.96 -12.46
CA PHE A 50 -7.15 -14.68 -11.79
C PHE A 50 -7.09 -13.42 -10.91
N CYS A 51 -6.02 -13.21 -10.15
CA CYS A 51 -5.83 -12.00 -9.34
C CYS A 51 -5.81 -10.74 -10.22
N MET A 52 -5.07 -10.77 -11.34
CA MET A 52 -5.03 -9.65 -12.29
C MET A 52 -6.42 -9.35 -12.86
N LEU A 53 -7.21 -10.39 -13.20
CA LEU A 53 -8.60 -10.21 -13.63
C LEU A 53 -9.48 -9.54 -12.56
N LEU A 54 -9.28 -9.86 -11.27
CA LEU A 54 -10.01 -9.19 -10.18
C LEU A 54 -9.60 -7.72 -10.06
N LEU A 55 -8.32 -7.40 -10.22
CA LEU A 55 -7.85 -6.01 -10.25
C LEU A 55 -8.42 -5.24 -11.44
N ASP A 56 -8.70 -5.90 -12.56
CA ASP A 56 -9.30 -5.27 -13.75
C ASP A 56 -10.84 -5.28 -13.75
N SER A 57 -11.47 -5.68 -12.64
CA SER A 57 -12.93 -5.71 -12.45
C SER A 57 -13.38 -4.61 -11.49
N PRO A 58 -13.49 -3.32 -11.92
CA PRO A 58 -13.83 -2.20 -11.05
C PRO A 58 -15.20 -2.35 -10.36
N GLU A 59 -16.11 -3.16 -10.91
CA GLU A 59 -17.38 -3.47 -10.26
C GLU A 59 -17.24 -4.25 -8.95
N LEU A 60 -16.06 -4.79 -8.65
CA LEU A 60 -15.74 -5.48 -7.40
C LEU A 60 -15.20 -4.55 -6.30
N TYR A 61 -14.93 -3.29 -6.61
CA TYR A 61 -14.24 -2.36 -5.70
C TYR A 61 -15.14 -1.78 -4.61
N PRO A 62 -16.42 -1.44 -4.89
CA PRO A 62 -17.31 -0.90 -3.86
C PRO A 62 -17.58 -1.90 -2.73
N ASP A 63 -17.79 -1.41 -1.50
CA ASP A 63 -18.17 -2.21 -0.34
C ASP A 63 -19.48 -2.98 -0.51
N SER A 64 -20.35 -2.52 -1.41
CA SER A 64 -21.61 -3.16 -1.79
C SER A 64 -21.45 -4.27 -2.83
N ALA A 65 -20.27 -4.43 -3.42
CA ALA A 65 -20.01 -5.45 -4.42
C ALA A 65 -19.96 -6.87 -3.83
N LEU A 66 -19.95 -7.88 -4.70
CA LEU A 66 -19.74 -9.26 -4.27
C LEU A 66 -18.35 -9.39 -3.63
N GLY A 67 -18.29 -9.93 -2.41
CA GLY A 67 -17.05 -9.95 -1.62
C GLY A 67 -16.74 -8.63 -0.91
N SER A 68 -17.63 -7.63 -0.98
CA SER A 68 -17.57 -6.36 -0.23
C SER A 68 -16.26 -5.60 -0.41
N GLY A 69 -15.82 -5.38 -1.66
CA GLY A 69 -14.54 -4.71 -1.95
C GLY A 69 -13.29 -5.55 -1.67
N LYS A 70 -13.42 -6.70 -0.99
CA LYS A 70 -12.26 -7.47 -0.51
C LYS A 70 -11.58 -8.29 -1.59
N ALA A 71 -12.27 -8.76 -2.62
CA ALA A 71 -11.66 -9.64 -3.61
C ALA A 71 -10.47 -8.98 -4.34
N PRO A 72 -10.57 -7.72 -4.81
CA PRO A 72 -9.41 -6.97 -5.31
C PRO A 72 -8.32 -6.76 -4.26
N ALA A 73 -8.66 -6.39 -3.03
CA ALA A 73 -7.68 -6.18 -1.96
C ALA A 73 -6.90 -7.48 -1.62
N ASN A 74 -7.60 -8.61 -1.47
CA ASN A 74 -6.99 -9.91 -1.26
C ASN A 74 -6.08 -10.34 -2.43
N ALA A 75 -6.46 -9.97 -3.66
CA ALA A 75 -5.63 -10.19 -4.85
C ALA A 75 -4.34 -9.37 -4.79
N VAL A 76 -4.40 -8.10 -4.34
CA VAL A 76 -3.21 -7.27 -4.11
C VAL A 76 -2.28 -7.93 -3.10
N GLU A 77 -2.77 -8.31 -1.92
CA GLU A 77 -1.95 -8.95 -0.88
C GLU A 77 -1.24 -10.19 -1.41
N LEU A 78 -1.97 -11.04 -2.13
CA LEU A 78 -1.41 -12.29 -2.66
C LEU A 78 -0.38 -12.05 -3.77
N LEU A 79 -0.62 -11.10 -4.67
CA LEU A 79 0.34 -10.73 -5.72
C LEU A 79 1.63 -10.14 -5.12
N CYS A 80 1.51 -9.25 -4.14
CA CYS A 80 2.66 -8.68 -3.42
C CYS A 80 3.42 -9.74 -2.63
N ARG A 81 2.70 -10.67 -1.98
CA ARG A 81 3.31 -11.80 -1.27
C ARG A 81 4.14 -12.68 -2.21
N TRP A 82 3.62 -12.97 -3.39
CA TRP A 82 4.32 -13.75 -4.41
C TRP A 82 5.37 -12.96 -5.21
N GLN A 83 5.50 -11.66 -4.99
CA GLN A 83 6.45 -10.78 -5.70
C GLN A 83 6.26 -10.83 -7.22
N VAL A 84 5.01 -10.73 -7.69
CA VAL A 84 4.67 -10.80 -9.11
C VAL A 84 5.01 -9.48 -9.81
N GLU A 85 6.21 -9.34 -10.36
CA GLU A 85 6.68 -8.11 -11.02
C GLU A 85 5.72 -7.58 -12.09
N ALA A 86 5.08 -8.47 -12.85
CA ALA A 86 4.09 -8.10 -13.86
C ALA A 86 2.88 -7.32 -13.29
N ALA A 87 2.60 -7.45 -12.00
CA ALA A 87 1.52 -6.74 -11.33
C ALA A 87 1.88 -5.29 -10.98
N ILE A 88 3.17 -4.92 -10.91
CA ILE A 88 3.63 -3.62 -10.39
C ILE A 88 2.97 -2.46 -11.14
N LEU A 89 2.93 -2.50 -12.47
CA LEU A 89 2.30 -1.43 -13.25
C LEU A 89 0.82 -1.26 -12.91
N ARG A 90 0.10 -2.37 -12.70
CA ARG A 90 -1.31 -2.32 -12.33
C ARG A 90 -1.51 -1.81 -10.91
N LEU A 91 -0.67 -2.22 -9.96
CA LEU A 91 -0.70 -1.77 -8.57
C LEU A 91 -0.39 -0.27 -8.47
N LEU A 92 0.60 0.23 -9.20
CA LEU A 92 0.87 1.67 -9.29
C LEU A 92 -0.32 2.44 -9.87
N LYS A 93 -1.01 1.86 -10.86
CA LYS A 93 -2.24 2.44 -11.40
C LYS A 93 -3.37 2.52 -10.36
N ILE A 94 -3.47 1.55 -9.43
CA ILE A 94 -4.43 1.63 -8.31
C ILE A 94 -4.14 2.88 -7.46
N LEU A 95 -2.88 3.12 -7.13
CA LEU A 95 -2.48 4.30 -6.35
C LEU A 95 -2.70 5.62 -7.11
N ASP A 96 -2.60 5.60 -8.44
CA ASP A 96 -2.83 6.77 -9.29
C ASP A 96 -4.33 7.06 -9.46
N ASP A 97 -5.17 6.05 -9.68
CA ASP A 97 -6.54 6.23 -10.19
C ASP A 97 -7.62 6.09 -9.11
N GLU A 98 -7.41 5.25 -8.09
CA GLU A 98 -8.47 4.92 -7.13
C GLU A 98 -8.61 5.97 -6.01
N ASP A 99 -9.79 5.97 -5.39
CA ASP A 99 -10.06 6.76 -4.20
C ASP A 99 -9.20 6.24 -3.02
N TRP A 100 -8.62 7.16 -2.26
CA TRP A 100 -7.79 6.83 -1.11
C TRP A 100 -8.57 6.12 0.00
N ASP A 101 -9.88 6.33 0.06
CA ASP A 101 -10.81 5.66 0.98
C ASP A 101 -11.18 4.23 0.51
N ALA A 102 -10.83 3.84 -0.72
CA ALA A 102 -11.12 2.49 -1.22
C ALA A 102 -10.22 1.45 -0.54
N LEU A 103 -10.81 0.32 -0.13
CA LEU A 103 -10.06 -0.77 0.53
C LEU A 103 -8.85 -1.23 -0.30
N VAL A 104 -9.04 -1.39 -1.62
CA VAL A 104 -7.97 -1.81 -2.53
C VAL A 104 -6.82 -0.81 -2.61
N TYR A 105 -7.09 0.49 -2.48
CA TYR A 105 -6.06 1.52 -2.44
C TYR A 105 -5.20 1.35 -1.19
N GLY A 106 -5.85 1.31 -0.01
CA GLY A 106 -5.15 1.13 1.27
C GLY A 106 -4.29 -0.13 1.28
N THR A 107 -4.87 -1.26 0.90
CA THR A 107 -4.14 -2.53 0.80
C THR A 107 -2.97 -2.47 -0.19
N THR A 108 -3.11 -1.74 -1.30
CA THR A 108 -2.01 -1.53 -2.25
C THR A 108 -0.89 -0.70 -1.66
N ALA A 109 -1.22 0.42 -1.02
CA ALA A 109 -0.22 1.30 -0.41
C ALA A 109 0.61 0.57 0.66
N ASP A 110 -0.05 -0.27 1.46
CA ASP A 110 0.58 -1.05 2.54
C ASP A 110 1.39 -2.25 2.00
N SER A 111 0.89 -2.95 0.96
CA SER A 111 1.48 -4.22 0.52
C SER A 111 2.56 -4.05 -0.55
N ILE A 112 2.45 -3.03 -1.41
CA ILE A 112 3.34 -2.88 -2.56
C ILE A 112 4.79 -2.65 -2.11
N ALA A 113 5.02 -2.08 -0.92
CA ALA A 113 6.37 -1.85 -0.39
C ALA A 113 7.23 -3.13 -0.33
N ALA A 114 6.62 -4.32 -0.30
CA ALA A 114 7.31 -5.59 -0.36
C ALA A 114 8.19 -5.78 -1.61
N TYR A 115 7.93 -5.08 -2.72
CA TYR A 115 8.81 -5.12 -3.91
C TYR A 115 10.13 -4.38 -3.71
N GLY A 116 10.25 -3.55 -2.67
CA GLY A 116 11.49 -2.90 -2.30
C GLY A 116 11.95 -1.79 -3.26
N ALA A 117 13.26 -1.64 -3.41
CA ALA A 117 13.90 -0.51 -4.10
C ALA A 117 13.52 -0.34 -5.58
N ILE A 118 12.96 -1.37 -6.24
CA ILE A 118 12.50 -1.27 -7.64
C ILE A 118 11.35 -0.26 -7.76
N LEU A 119 10.62 0.00 -6.68
CA LEU A 119 9.51 0.95 -6.66
C LEU A 119 9.93 2.42 -6.52
N VAL A 120 11.19 2.72 -6.21
CA VAL A 120 11.60 4.11 -5.93
C VAL A 120 11.32 5.03 -7.12
N GLU A 121 11.78 4.65 -8.32
CA GLU A 121 11.59 5.49 -9.49
C GLU A 121 10.10 5.61 -9.88
N PRO A 122 9.34 4.50 -10.03
CA PRO A 122 7.93 4.59 -10.40
C PRO A 122 7.05 5.36 -9.40
N LEU A 123 7.32 5.25 -8.09
CA LEU A 123 6.58 5.98 -7.06
C LEU A 123 6.91 7.48 -7.08
N LEU A 124 8.17 7.86 -7.30
CA LEU A 124 8.55 9.26 -7.46
C LEU A 124 7.93 9.88 -8.73
N GLU A 125 7.86 9.12 -9.82
CA GLU A 125 7.16 9.55 -11.03
C GLU A 125 5.63 9.69 -10.80
N SER A 126 5.01 8.75 -10.09
CA SER A 126 3.60 8.84 -9.66
C SER A 126 3.35 10.09 -8.81
N ALA A 127 4.22 10.37 -7.85
CA ALA A 127 4.13 11.58 -7.04
C ALA A 127 4.27 12.86 -7.89
N ALA A 128 5.09 12.84 -8.94
CA ALA A 128 5.19 14.00 -9.83
C ALA A 128 3.89 14.25 -10.63
N ARG A 129 3.13 13.19 -10.94
CA ARG A 129 1.82 13.27 -11.64
C ARG A 129 0.67 13.64 -10.70
N ASN A 130 0.75 13.28 -9.43
CA ASN A 130 -0.35 13.41 -8.46
C ASN A 130 -0.02 14.39 -7.33
N PRO A 131 -0.19 15.71 -7.50
CA PRO A 131 0.25 16.71 -6.52
C PRO A 131 -0.63 16.79 -5.26
N GLY A 132 -1.71 16.00 -5.16
CA GLY A 132 -2.62 16.01 -4.01
C GLY A 132 -1.93 15.57 -2.71
N GLU A 133 -2.11 16.32 -1.63
CA GLU A 133 -1.37 16.11 -0.38
C GLU A 133 -1.56 14.71 0.21
N GLU A 134 -2.78 14.17 0.15
CA GLU A 134 -3.11 12.83 0.66
C GLU A 134 -2.37 11.73 -0.11
N LYS A 135 -2.32 11.84 -1.45
CA LYS A 135 -1.57 10.90 -2.30
C LYS A 135 -0.05 11.05 -2.11
N GLN A 136 0.44 12.28 -1.97
CA GLN A 136 1.85 12.53 -1.65
C GLN A 136 2.26 11.88 -0.32
N ALA A 137 1.38 11.96 0.68
CA ALA A 137 1.61 11.35 1.97
C ALA A 137 1.68 9.82 1.82
N ALA A 138 0.68 9.19 1.22
CA ALA A 138 0.67 7.73 0.98
C ALA A 138 1.93 7.26 0.25
N ILE A 139 2.31 7.94 -0.85
CA ILE A 139 3.54 7.61 -1.59
C ILE A 139 4.80 7.75 -0.72
N ALA A 140 4.87 8.79 0.12
CA ALA A 140 5.99 8.97 1.05
C ALA A 140 6.09 7.84 2.08
N GLY A 141 4.96 7.36 2.60
CA GLY A 141 4.92 6.19 3.48
C GLY A 141 5.39 4.93 2.76
N THR A 142 4.79 4.61 1.61
CA THR A 142 5.19 3.44 0.81
C THR A 142 6.68 3.49 0.42
N LEU A 143 7.22 4.66 0.06
CA LEU A 143 8.65 4.81 -0.24
C LEU A 143 9.54 4.56 0.99
N ALA A 144 9.12 5.04 2.18
CA ALA A 144 9.85 4.82 3.42
C ALA A 144 9.99 3.32 3.73
N ASP A 145 8.94 2.55 3.47
CA ASP A 145 8.91 1.09 3.69
C ASP A 145 9.65 0.32 2.61
N ALA A 146 9.48 0.70 1.34
CA ALA A 146 10.06 0.01 0.21
C ALA A 146 11.58 0.20 0.11
N ALA A 147 12.07 1.40 0.45
CA ALA A 147 13.47 1.76 0.24
C ALA A 147 14.03 2.62 1.39
N PRO A 148 14.06 2.08 2.63
CA PRO A 148 14.68 2.78 3.74
C PRO A 148 16.16 3.04 3.44
N GLY A 149 16.57 4.28 3.64
CA GLY A 149 17.92 4.79 3.41
C GLY A 149 18.18 5.28 1.99
N ASP A 150 17.29 5.09 1.02
CA ASP A 150 17.48 5.62 -0.33
C ASP A 150 17.48 7.18 -0.28
N PRO A 151 18.54 7.85 -0.76
CA PRO A 151 18.64 9.31 -0.65
C PRO A 151 17.51 10.07 -1.33
N ARG A 152 16.93 9.53 -2.41
CA ARG A 152 15.81 10.14 -3.14
C ARG A 152 14.52 10.01 -2.34
N THR A 153 14.27 8.83 -1.77
CA THR A 153 13.17 8.59 -0.82
C THR A 153 13.24 9.57 0.34
N VAL A 154 14.39 9.63 1.02
CA VAL A 154 14.60 10.51 2.18
C VAL A 154 14.41 11.99 1.81
N ALA A 155 14.95 12.41 0.66
CA ALA A 155 14.77 13.77 0.17
C ALA A 155 13.30 14.09 -0.13
N PHE A 156 12.57 13.15 -0.73
CA PHE A 156 11.15 13.29 -1.03
C PHE A 156 10.32 13.43 0.25
N ILE A 157 10.46 12.51 1.21
CA ILE A 157 9.70 12.51 2.46
C ILE A 157 9.95 13.80 3.25
N ARG A 158 11.22 14.22 3.39
CA ARG A 158 11.58 15.47 4.08
C ARG A 158 10.97 16.70 3.40
N LYS A 159 10.94 16.72 2.07
CA LYS A 159 10.28 17.78 1.29
C LYS A 159 8.77 17.81 1.54
N GLN A 160 8.12 16.65 1.67
CA GLN A 160 6.68 16.60 1.98
C GLN A 160 6.38 17.00 3.43
N PHE A 161 7.22 16.59 4.39
CA PHE A 161 7.13 17.07 5.76
C PHE A 161 7.15 18.61 5.81
N ASP A 162 8.09 19.24 5.12
CA ASP A 162 8.22 20.71 5.10
C ASP A 162 7.05 21.43 4.43
N LYS A 163 6.30 20.73 3.58
CA LYS A 163 5.07 21.26 2.94
C LYS A 163 3.81 20.97 3.74
N SER A 164 3.86 20.02 4.68
CA SER A 164 2.68 19.56 5.40
C SER A 164 2.15 20.65 6.32
N THR A 165 0.87 20.95 6.20
CA THR A 165 0.19 21.99 7.00
C THR A 165 -0.82 21.41 7.98
N LYS A 166 -1.30 20.19 7.73
CA LYS A 166 -2.27 19.51 8.59
C LYS A 166 -1.55 18.69 9.66
N ASP A 167 -2.05 18.77 10.88
CA ASP A 167 -1.50 18.07 12.06
C ASP A 167 -1.28 16.56 11.81
N PHE A 168 -2.26 15.87 11.23
CA PHE A 168 -2.13 14.43 10.95
C PHE A 168 -1.04 14.14 9.90
N GLN A 169 -0.87 14.99 8.88
CA GLN A 169 0.14 14.83 7.84
C GLN A 169 1.54 15.09 8.41
N ILE A 170 1.72 16.14 9.21
CA ILE A 170 3.01 16.43 9.85
C ILE A 170 3.46 15.25 10.70
N ARG A 171 2.53 14.68 11.48
CA ARG A 171 2.81 13.48 12.28
C ARG A 171 3.20 12.30 11.39
N TYR A 172 2.38 11.99 10.38
CA TYR A 172 2.61 10.86 9.50
C TYR A 172 3.92 11.00 8.70
N MET A 173 4.28 12.20 8.27
CA MET A 173 5.56 12.49 7.63
C MET A 173 6.74 12.39 8.60
N ALA A 174 6.58 12.76 9.87
CA ALA A 174 7.63 12.52 10.87
C ALA A 174 7.89 11.01 11.05
N GLU A 175 6.81 10.23 11.14
CA GLU A 175 6.88 8.77 11.22
C GLU A 175 7.54 8.19 9.95
N SER A 176 7.19 8.68 8.76
CA SER A 176 7.81 8.29 7.49
C SER A 176 9.30 8.66 7.41
N VAL A 177 9.72 9.81 7.97
CA VAL A 177 11.14 10.18 8.04
C VAL A 177 11.91 9.20 8.91
N LEU A 178 11.34 8.79 10.04
CA LEU A 178 11.96 7.83 10.97
C LEU A 178 12.02 6.42 10.38
N ALA A 179 10.98 6.02 9.66
CA ALA A 179 10.95 4.78 8.88
C ALA A 179 12.04 4.74 7.81
N GLY A 180 12.08 5.78 6.98
CA GLY A 180 12.96 5.85 5.81
C GLY A 180 14.41 6.19 6.14
N ASP A 181 14.72 6.82 7.28
CA ASP A 181 16.09 7.13 7.71
C ASP A 181 16.14 7.20 9.24
N PRO A 182 16.21 6.08 9.98
CA PRO A 182 16.11 6.11 11.43
C PRO A 182 17.14 7.02 12.10
N GLU A 183 18.43 6.87 11.75
CA GLU A 183 19.50 7.63 12.39
C GLU A 183 19.55 9.10 11.94
N GLY A 184 19.47 9.36 10.63
CA GLY A 184 19.51 10.71 10.08
C GLY A 184 18.19 11.46 10.31
N GLY A 185 17.07 10.75 10.29
CA GLY A 185 15.72 11.24 10.58
C GLY A 185 15.57 11.75 12.01
N ILE A 186 16.10 11.03 13.01
CA ILE A 186 16.14 11.51 14.42
C ILE A 186 16.82 12.88 14.49
N LYS A 187 18.05 12.99 13.97
CA LYS A 187 18.83 14.24 14.02
C LYS A 187 18.12 15.38 13.29
N TRP A 188 17.52 15.07 12.15
CA TRP A 188 16.81 16.04 11.32
C TRP A 188 15.54 16.55 12.02
N LEU A 189 14.70 15.66 12.57
CA LEU A 189 13.48 16.04 13.28
C LEU A 189 13.77 16.82 14.56
N GLU A 190 14.80 16.44 15.32
CA GLU A 190 15.27 17.24 16.47
C GLU A 190 15.67 18.66 16.05
N GLY A 191 16.31 18.81 14.88
CA GLY A 191 16.62 20.11 14.29
C GLY A 191 15.35 20.91 13.94
N LYS A 192 14.33 20.24 13.37
CA LYS A 192 13.04 20.86 13.06
C LYS A 192 12.31 21.33 14.32
N LEU A 193 12.27 20.51 15.37
CA LEU A 193 11.65 20.89 16.65
C LEU A 193 12.30 22.11 17.34
N ARG A 194 13.57 22.41 17.02
CA ARG A 194 14.27 23.61 17.52
C ARG A 194 13.99 24.85 16.68
N THR A 195 13.79 24.69 15.38
CA THR A 195 13.76 25.81 14.41
C THR A 195 12.36 26.16 13.93
N GLN A 196 11.42 25.21 13.95
CA GLN A 196 10.04 25.38 13.52
C GLN A 196 9.09 25.40 14.73
N LYS A 197 8.00 26.16 14.61
CA LYS A 197 6.96 26.24 15.62
C LYS A 197 5.86 25.25 15.31
N PHE A 198 5.73 24.21 16.13
CA PHE A 198 4.61 23.27 16.10
C PHE A 198 3.61 23.58 17.22
N SER A 199 2.37 23.10 17.06
CA SER A 199 1.44 23.02 18.19
C SER A 199 2.04 22.14 19.30
N LYS A 200 1.61 22.34 20.55
CA LYS A 200 2.11 21.56 21.70
C LYS A 200 1.89 20.06 21.48
N ASP A 201 0.73 19.69 20.92
CA ASP A 201 0.36 18.30 20.70
C ASP A 201 1.20 17.67 19.60
N ILE A 202 1.42 18.38 18.48
CA ILE A 202 2.26 17.87 17.38
C ILE A 202 3.71 17.75 17.80
N ARG A 203 4.24 18.75 18.50
CA ARG A 203 5.58 18.69 19.08
C ARG A 203 5.76 17.43 19.93
N LYS A 204 4.83 17.20 20.87
CA LYS A 204 4.88 16.03 21.75
C LYS A 204 4.85 14.72 20.97
N ARG A 205 3.99 14.60 19.95
CA ARG A 205 3.92 13.40 19.11
C ARG A 205 5.23 13.12 18.37
N ILE A 206 5.86 14.15 17.80
CA ILE A 206 7.16 14.00 17.14
C ILE A 206 8.24 13.60 18.16
N GLU A 207 8.25 14.21 19.35
CA GLU A 207 9.17 13.86 20.44
C GLU A 207 9.00 12.40 20.90
N ASP A 208 7.76 11.94 21.05
CA ASP A 208 7.42 10.55 21.40
C ASP A 208 7.92 9.58 20.32
N SER A 209 7.66 9.85 19.02
CA SER A 209 8.15 9.01 17.92
C SER A 209 9.68 8.96 17.85
N ILE A 210 10.38 10.09 18.08
CA ILE A 210 11.85 10.13 18.18
C ILE A 210 12.34 9.25 19.34
N ALA A 211 11.66 9.32 20.50
CA ALA A 211 12.02 8.51 21.67
C ALA A 211 11.86 7.01 21.39
N ASP A 212 10.79 6.62 20.70
CA ASP A 212 10.57 5.23 20.30
C ASP A 212 11.61 4.77 19.27
N ALA A 213 11.99 5.62 18.30
CA ALA A 213 13.04 5.31 17.33
C ALA A 213 14.40 5.10 18.02
N LYS A 214 14.77 5.99 18.95
CA LYS A 214 16.00 5.83 19.75
C LYS A 214 16.02 4.57 20.59
N ALA A 215 14.85 4.13 21.07
CA ALA A 215 14.71 2.92 21.86
C ALA A 215 14.65 1.63 21.01
N GLY A 216 14.69 1.74 19.68
CA GLY A 216 14.47 0.60 18.77
C GLY A 216 13.04 0.02 18.88
N ARG A 217 12.09 0.81 19.38
CA ARG A 217 10.68 0.43 19.56
C ARG A 217 9.78 0.99 18.45
N PHE A 218 10.33 1.83 17.58
CA PHE A 218 9.60 2.35 16.43
C PHE A 218 9.33 1.18 15.47
N LYS A 219 8.08 0.76 15.45
CA LYS A 219 7.55 -0.16 14.45
C LYS A 219 6.60 0.65 13.58
N ILE A 220 6.79 0.48 12.28
CA ILE A 220 5.86 0.95 11.26
C ILE A 220 4.66 0.00 11.30
#